data_AF-A0A2E6Z2Z5-F1
#
_entry.id   AF-A0A2E6Z2Z5-F1
#
_cell.length_a   1.000
_cell.length_b   1.000
_cell.length_c   1.000
_cell.angle_alpha   90.00
_cell.angle_beta   90.00
_cell.angle_gamma   90.00
#
_symmetry.space_group_name_H-M   'P 1'
#
loop_
_entity.id
_entity.type
_entity.pdbx_description
1 polymer ?
#
loop_
_entity_poly.entity_id
_entity_poly.type
_entity_poly.pdbx_seq_one_letter_code
_entity_poly.pdbx_strand_id
1 'polypeptide(L)'
;MNISEIAQIITGIATLLVAIALLWQLMLQRKSLKISHQDAERDLSLRSWQMMIDEFYLVIQNDDFRKIYDKRHKGLKSLTSEEASALENFFFISLGRINTDYRLGRVGKEEYYYRLHFERLMDSKAGIEYYKSTGRDLFNNTPKEGRKEHLEFLQGLGDKIYEEITGNKFTK
;
A
#
# COMPACT_ATOMS: atom_id res chain seq x y z
N MET A 1 11.31 67.69 7.50
CA MET A 1 11.47 66.23 7.62
C MET A 1 12.92 65.95 7.92
N ASN A 2 13.20 65.31 9.05
CA ASN A 2 14.55 65.04 9.53
C ASN A 2 15.14 63.81 8.80
N ILE A 3 16.47 63.75 8.70
CA ILE A 3 17.18 62.62 8.07
C ILE A 3 16.79 61.27 8.70
N SER A 4 16.54 61.25 10.01
CA SER A 4 16.08 60.05 10.72
C SER A 4 14.68 59.59 10.27
N GLU A 5 13.78 60.51 9.97
CA GLU A 5 12.42 60.18 9.47
C GLU A 5 12.51 59.61 8.05
N ILE A 6 13.36 60.19 7.20
CA ILE A 6 13.63 59.68 5.84
C ILE A 6 14.20 58.26 5.90
N ALA A 7 15.21 58.03 6.76
CA ALA A 7 15.85 56.73 6.90
C ALA A 7 14.86 55.64 7.34
N GLN A 8 13.98 55.94 8.30
CA GLN A 8 12.97 55.00 8.79
C GLN A 8 11.95 54.62 7.70
N ILE A 9 11.53 55.57 6.86
CA ILE A 9 10.65 55.30 5.72
C ILE A 9 11.35 54.36 4.73
N ILE A 10 12.61 54.64 4.37
CA ILE A 10 13.38 53.79 3.44
C ILE A 10 13.54 52.37 4.00
N THR A 11 13.91 52.23 5.28
CA THR A 11 14.02 50.93 5.93
C THR A 11 12.67 50.21 5.95
N GLY A 12 11.58 50.89 6.30
CA GLY A 12 10.24 50.30 6.30
C GLY A 12 9.81 49.80 4.93
N ILE A 13 10.09 50.57 3.87
CA ILE A 13 9.84 50.16 2.48
C ILE A 13 10.71 48.94 2.12
N ALA A 14 11.99 48.95 2.45
CA ALA A 14 12.88 47.83 2.20
C ALA A 14 12.41 46.55 2.90
N THR A 15 12.02 46.64 4.17
CA THR A 15 11.45 45.51 4.93
C THR A 15 10.16 45.01 4.29
N LEU A 16 9.26 45.90 3.85
CA LEU A 16 8.02 45.53 3.20
C LEU A 16 8.28 44.79 1.88
N LEU A 17 9.21 45.28 1.05
CA LEU A 17 9.58 44.64 -0.22
C LEU A 17 10.14 43.23 0.01
N VAL A 18 11.02 43.06 1.00
CA VAL A 18 11.55 41.75 1.37
C VAL A 18 10.44 40.83 1.85
N ALA A 19 9.53 41.31 2.72
CA ALA A 19 8.41 40.51 3.19
C ALA A 19 7.49 40.05 2.05
N ILE A 20 7.19 40.92 1.08
CA ILE A 20 6.41 40.56 -0.12
C ILE A 20 7.14 39.48 -0.93
N ALA A 21 8.45 39.63 -1.15
CA ALA A 21 9.26 38.64 -1.87
C ALA A 21 9.26 37.27 -1.16
N LEU A 22 9.35 37.24 0.17
CA LEU A 22 9.29 36.02 0.97
C LEU A 22 7.90 35.35 0.88
N LEU A 23 6.82 36.14 0.97
CA LEU A 23 5.46 35.62 0.79
C LEU A 23 5.28 35.01 -0.60
N TRP A 24 5.81 35.67 -1.63
CA TRP A 24 5.81 35.15 -3.00
C TRP A 24 6.58 33.83 -3.11
N GLN A 25 7.78 33.74 -2.50
CA GLN A 25 8.55 32.50 -2.45
C GLN A 25 7.79 31.36 -1.75
N LEU A 26 7.12 31.63 -0.63
CA LEU A 26 6.30 30.64 0.07
C LEU A 26 5.14 30.14 -0.80
N MET A 27 4.51 31.01 -1.58
CA MET A 27 3.47 30.61 -2.54
C MET A 27 4.02 29.67 -3.62
N LEU A 28 5.18 29.98 -4.18
CA LEU A 28 5.86 29.14 -5.17
C LEU A 28 6.29 27.78 -4.57
N GLN A 29 6.84 27.78 -3.36
CA GLN A 29 7.24 26.56 -2.65
C GLN A 29 6.04 25.66 -2.36
N ARG A 30 4.91 26.22 -1.91
CA ARG A 30 3.65 25.46 -1.71
C ARG A 30 3.18 24.80 -3.00
N LYS A 31 3.23 25.52 -4.12
CA LYS A 31 2.88 24.95 -5.44
C LYS A 31 3.82 23.82 -5.84
N SER A 32 5.13 24.01 -5.68
CA SER A 32 6.13 22.99 -5.97
C SER A 32 5.94 21.73 -5.11
N LEU A 33 5.71 21.90 -3.81
CA LEU A 33 5.44 20.80 -2.88
C LEU A 33 4.19 20.01 -3.29
N LYS A 34 3.11 20.70 -3.69
CA LYS A 34 1.89 20.05 -4.17
C LYS A 34 2.14 19.21 -5.43
N ILE A 35 2.90 19.73 -6.38
CA ILE A 35 3.26 18.99 -7.61
C ILE A 35 4.11 17.77 -7.25
N SER A 36 5.14 17.96 -6.42
CA SER A 36 6.01 16.86 -5.97
C SER A 36 5.24 15.77 -5.22
N HIS A 37 4.27 16.14 -4.38
CA HIS A 37 3.39 15.17 -3.72
C HIS A 37 2.56 14.38 -4.74
N GLN A 38 1.95 15.05 -5.72
CA GLN A 38 1.19 14.39 -6.78
C GLN A 38 2.04 13.45 -7.63
N ASP A 39 3.29 13.84 -7.93
CA ASP A 39 4.20 13.00 -8.71
C ASP A 39 4.65 11.77 -7.92
N ALA A 40 4.91 11.93 -6.60
CA ALA A 40 5.19 10.79 -5.72
C ALA A 40 4.00 9.81 -5.64
N GLU A 41 2.78 10.31 -5.55
CA GLU A 41 1.56 9.47 -5.53
C GLU A 41 1.39 8.70 -6.84
N ARG A 42 1.66 9.34 -7.99
CA ARG A 42 1.64 8.71 -9.31
C ARG A 42 2.71 7.63 -9.43
N ASP A 43 3.96 7.93 -9.06
CA ASP A 43 5.08 6.98 -9.11
C ASP A 43 4.81 5.75 -8.23
N LEU A 44 4.35 5.95 -7.00
CA LEU A 44 3.94 4.86 -6.10
C LEU A 44 2.81 4.02 -6.69
N SER A 45 1.83 4.67 -7.31
CA SER A 45 0.70 3.97 -7.95
C SER A 45 1.14 3.12 -9.14
N LEU A 46 2.01 3.65 -9.99
CA LEU A 46 2.58 2.93 -11.13
C LEU A 46 3.48 1.77 -10.69
N ARG A 47 4.29 1.96 -9.64
CA ARG A 47 5.13 0.89 -9.08
C ARG A 47 4.30 -0.24 -8.48
N SER A 48 3.31 0.07 -7.66
CA SER A 48 2.42 -0.94 -7.07
C SER A 48 1.65 -1.69 -8.16
N TRP A 49 1.21 -0.99 -9.23
CA TRP A 49 0.62 -1.61 -10.40
C TRP A 49 1.59 -2.51 -11.17
N GLN A 50 2.83 -2.08 -11.37
CA GLN A 50 3.86 -2.89 -12.03
C GLN A 50 4.13 -4.18 -11.23
N MET A 51 4.23 -4.09 -9.90
CA MET A 51 4.38 -5.29 -9.06
C MET A 51 3.21 -6.27 -9.23
N MET A 52 1.98 -5.76 -9.42
CA MET A 52 0.82 -6.61 -9.71
C MET A 52 0.92 -7.25 -11.10
N ILE A 53 1.35 -6.50 -12.11
CA ILE A 53 1.60 -7.05 -13.46
C ILE A 53 2.66 -8.17 -13.38
N ASP A 54 3.75 -7.94 -12.66
CA ASP A 54 4.83 -8.91 -12.52
C ASP A 54 4.33 -10.22 -11.86
N GLU A 55 3.45 -10.13 -10.85
CA GLU A 55 2.76 -11.30 -10.26
C GLU A 55 1.92 -12.06 -11.30
N PHE A 56 1.17 -11.35 -12.15
CA PHE A 56 0.41 -12.00 -13.24
C PHE A 56 1.33 -12.62 -14.29
N TYR A 57 2.38 -11.92 -14.68
CA TYR A 57 3.31 -12.38 -15.69
C TYR A 57 4.12 -13.59 -15.23
N LEU A 58 4.41 -13.72 -13.94
CA LEU A 58 4.97 -14.95 -13.39
C LEU A 58 4.10 -16.17 -13.71
N VAL A 59 2.78 -16.06 -13.56
CA VAL A 59 1.84 -17.15 -13.90
C VAL A 59 1.71 -17.36 -15.41
N ILE A 60 1.80 -16.30 -16.21
CA ILE A 60 1.62 -16.36 -17.67
C ILE A 60 2.87 -16.84 -18.40
N GLN A 61 4.06 -16.47 -17.94
CA GLN A 61 5.32 -16.67 -18.67
C GLN A 61 6.14 -17.84 -18.11
N ASN A 62 5.97 -18.22 -16.84
CA ASN A 62 6.71 -19.33 -16.24
C ASN A 62 5.85 -20.60 -16.25
N ASP A 63 6.16 -21.54 -17.14
CA ASP A 63 5.42 -22.80 -17.29
C ASP A 63 5.42 -23.66 -16.04
N ASP A 64 6.54 -23.71 -15.31
CA ASP A 64 6.66 -24.54 -14.11
C ASP A 64 5.89 -23.93 -12.94
N PHE A 65 6.02 -22.61 -12.74
CA PHE A 65 5.22 -21.92 -11.74
C PHE A 65 3.72 -21.96 -12.08
N ARG A 66 3.34 -21.90 -13.35
CA ARG A 66 1.94 -22.05 -13.77
C ARG A 66 1.34 -23.38 -13.34
N LYS A 67 2.10 -24.49 -13.41
CA LYS A 67 1.65 -25.81 -12.92
C LYS A 67 1.45 -25.80 -11.40
N ILE A 68 2.34 -25.14 -10.66
CA ILE A 68 2.21 -24.94 -9.20
C ILE A 68 0.95 -24.10 -8.90
N TYR A 69 0.79 -22.99 -9.63
CA TYR A 69 -0.32 -22.08 -9.49
C TYR A 69 -1.65 -22.76 -9.82
N ASP A 70 -1.73 -23.69 -10.76
CA ASP A 70 -2.95 -24.48 -11.02
C ASP A 70 -3.30 -25.41 -9.85
N LYS A 71 -2.29 -26.08 -9.26
CA LYS A 71 -2.47 -26.97 -8.10
C LYS A 71 -3.02 -26.26 -6.86
N ARG A 72 -2.93 -24.92 -6.76
CA ARG A 72 -3.44 -24.14 -5.62
C ARG A 72 -4.91 -24.46 -5.29
N HIS A 73 -5.73 -24.78 -6.30
CA HIS A 73 -7.13 -25.13 -6.11
C HIS A 73 -7.34 -26.45 -5.35
N LYS A 74 -6.35 -27.35 -5.36
CA LYS A 74 -6.38 -28.64 -4.65
C LYS A 74 -5.95 -28.52 -3.18
N GLY A 75 -5.38 -27.38 -2.78
CA GLY A 75 -4.90 -27.09 -1.42
C GLY A 75 -3.40 -27.34 -1.25
N LEU A 76 -2.82 -26.83 -0.15
CA LEU A 76 -1.38 -26.88 0.13
C LEU A 76 -0.86 -28.32 0.25
N LYS A 77 -1.69 -29.26 0.75
CA LYS A 77 -1.32 -30.68 0.86
C LYS A 77 -1.09 -31.39 -0.49
N SER A 78 -1.52 -30.79 -1.59
CA SER A 78 -1.32 -31.35 -2.94
C SER A 78 0.02 -30.97 -3.57
N LEU A 79 0.76 -30.07 -2.93
CA LEU A 79 2.03 -29.53 -3.37
C LEU A 79 3.18 -30.31 -2.74
N THR A 80 4.30 -30.43 -3.45
CA THR A 80 5.56 -30.81 -2.79
C THR A 80 6.04 -29.68 -1.87
N SER A 81 7.04 -29.95 -1.01
CA SER A 81 7.60 -28.90 -0.15
C SER A 81 8.18 -27.73 -0.94
N GLU A 82 8.77 -27.98 -2.11
CA GLU A 82 9.32 -26.95 -2.97
C GLU A 82 8.21 -26.12 -3.64
N GLU A 83 7.18 -26.79 -4.15
CA GLU A 83 6.02 -26.15 -4.76
C GLU A 83 5.25 -25.30 -3.75
N ALA A 84 5.06 -25.81 -2.52
CA ALA A 84 4.45 -25.08 -1.43
C ALA A 84 5.26 -23.83 -1.09
N SER A 85 6.59 -23.95 -0.95
CA SER A 85 7.47 -22.80 -0.70
C SER A 85 7.35 -21.73 -1.78
N ALA A 86 7.34 -22.11 -3.06
CA ALA A 86 7.18 -21.17 -4.16
C ALA A 86 5.83 -20.44 -4.12
N LEU A 87 4.74 -21.18 -3.89
CA LEU A 87 3.39 -20.63 -3.83
C LEU A 87 3.18 -19.73 -2.59
N GLU A 88 3.68 -20.14 -1.43
CA GLU A 88 3.59 -19.36 -0.20
C GLU A 88 4.38 -18.07 -0.28
N ASN A 89 5.55 -18.07 -0.93
CA ASN A 89 6.31 -16.84 -1.20
C ASN A 89 5.55 -15.91 -2.15
N PHE A 90 4.88 -16.46 -3.16
CA PHE A 90 4.01 -15.68 -4.04
C PHE A 90 2.85 -15.01 -3.26
N PHE A 91 2.19 -15.75 -2.36
CA PHE A 91 1.15 -15.19 -1.50
C PHE A 91 1.69 -14.18 -0.49
N PHE A 92 2.87 -14.43 0.08
CA PHE A 92 3.55 -13.53 1.00
C PHE A 92 3.83 -12.17 0.34
N ILE A 93 4.36 -12.17 -0.89
CA ILE A 93 4.62 -10.95 -1.65
C ILE A 93 3.31 -10.19 -1.90
N SER A 94 2.25 -10.90 -2.29
CA SER A 94 0.95 -10.26 -2.55
C SER A 94 0.37 -9.58 -1.30
N LEU A 95 0.41 -10.25 -0.15
CA LEU A 95 -0.03 -9.66 1.13
C LEU A 95 0.92 -8.56 1.64
N GLY A 96 2.23 -8.72 1.43
CA GLY A 96 3.24 -7.73 1.74
C GLY A 96 3.06 -6.43 0.95
N ARG A 97 2.66 -6.52 -0.32
CA ARG A 97 2.31 -5.36 -1.14
C ARG A 97 1.13 -4.61 -0.52
N ILE A 98 0.02 -5.27 -0.23
CA ILE A 98 -1.17 -4.55 0.29
C ILE A 98 -0.95 -4.00 1.71
N ASN A 99 -0.13 -4.65 2.53
CA ASN A 99 0.31 -4.10 3.81
C ASN A 99 1.07 -2.77 3.61
N THR A 100 1.98 -2.74 2.63
CA THR A 100 2.74 -1.55 2.25
C THR A 100 1.83 -0.46 1.69
N ASP A 101 0.95 -0.80 0.76
CA ASP A 101 -0.01 0.12 0.14
C ASP A 101 -0.91 0.78 1.20
N TYR A 102 -1.39 0.00 2.18
CA TYR A 102 -2.22 0.53 3.26
C TYR A 102 -1.44 1.54 4.13
N ARG A 103 -0.19 1.22 4.47
CA ARG A 103 0.69 2.13 5.24
C ARG A 103 0.96 3.44 4.50
N LEU A 104 1.04 3.39 3.17
CA LEU A 104 1.22 4.56 2.32
C LEU A 104 -0.09 5.31 2.02
N GLY A 105 -1.23 4.84 2.54
CA GLY A 105 -2.53 5.48 2.32
C GLY A 105 -3.03 5.37 0.88
N ARG A 106 -2.59 4.34 0.14
CA ARG A 106 -2.91 4.18 -1.28
C ARG A 106 -4.43 4.14 -1.49
N VAL A 107 -4.88 4.86 -2.51
CA VAL A 107 -6.31 4.98 -2.89
C VAL A 107 -7.19 5.38 -1.70
N GLY A 108 -6.70 6.28 -0.83
CA GLY A 108 -7.49 6.74 0.33
C GLY A 108 -7.88 5.64 1.33
N LYS A 109 -7.24 4.46 1.29
CA LYS A 109 -7.59 3.28 2.08
C LYS A 109 -8.99 2.71 1.79
N GLU A 110 -9.49 2.88 0.57
CA GLU A 110 -10.81 2.40 0.15
C GLU A 110 -10.92 0.86 0.17
N GLU A 111 -11.98 0.30 0.79
CA GLU A 111 -12.16 -1.15 1.00
C GLU A 111 -12.06 -1.94 -0.32
N TYR A 112 -12.68 -1.45 -1.39
CA TYR A 112 -12.76 -2.17 -2.68
C TYR A 112 -11.37 -2.53 -3.23
N TYR A 113 -10.39 -1.65 -3.02
CA TYR A 113 -9.04 -1.84 -3.52
C TYR A 113 -8.37 -3.04 -2.82
N TYR A 114 -8.44 -3.10 -1.50
CA TYR A 114 -7.85 -4.19 -0.72
C TYR A 114 -8.64 -5.48 -0.83
N ARG A 115 -9.98 -5.40 -0.97
CA ARG A 115 -10.86 -6.54 -1.17
C ARG A 115 -10.45 -7.35 -2.39
N LEU A 116 -10.20 -6.70 -3.53
CA LEU A 116 -9.76 -7.36 -4.76
C LEU A 116 -8.53 -8.26 -4.54
N HIS A 117 -7.59 -7.81 -3.70
CA HIS A 117 -6.37 -8.56 -3.40
C HIS A 117 -6.63 -9.77 -2.51
N PHE A 118 -7.46 -9.62 -1.49
CA PHE A 118 -7.86 -10.73 -0.63
C PHE A 118 -8.70 -11.77 -1.39
N GLU A 119 -9.65 -11.32 -2.22
CA GLU A 119 -10.46 -12.19 -3.07
C GLU A 119 -9.58 -12.97 -4.05
N ARG A 120 -8.57 -12.32 -4.64
CA ARG A 120 -7.60 -13.00 -5.50
C ARG A 120 -6.73 -14.01 -4.74
N LEU A 121 -6.27 -13.69 -3.53
CA LEU A 121 -5.54 -14.64 -2.69
C LEU A 121 -6.42 -15.86 -2.37
N MET A 122 -7.64 -15.61 -1.91
CA MET A 122 -8.58 -16.62 -1.43
C MET A 122 -9.45 -17.23 -2.54
N ASP A 123 -9.09 -17.01 -3.81
CA ASP A 123 -9.70 -17.66 -4.99
C ASP A 123 -9.46 -19.18 -5.04
N SER A 124 -8.69 -19.69 -4.09
CA SER A 124 -8.23 -21.05 -4.05
C SER A 124 -8.13 -21.61 -2.65
N LYS A 125 -8.24 -22.94 -2.57
CA LYS A 125 -8.11 -23.67 -1.32
C LYS A 125 -6.77 -23.43 -0.63
N ALA A 126 -5.66 -23.43 -1.38
CA ALA A 126 -4.34 -23.16 -0.84
C ALA A 126 -4.22 -21.72 -0.30
N GLY A 127 -4.83 -20.75 -0.97
CA GLY A 127 -4.83 -19.35 -0.50
C GLY A 127 -5.63 -19.15 0.78
N ILE A 128 -6.79 -19.83 0.91
CA ILE A 128 -7.58 -19.86 2.14
C ILE A 128 -6.80 -20.51 3.29
N GLU A 129 -6.17 -21.66 3.02
CA GLU A 129 -5.32 -22.37 3.99
C GLU A 129 -4.14 -21.50 4.43
N TYR A 130 -3.46 -20.84 3.49
CA TYR A 130 -2.35 -19.93 3.73
C TYR A 130 -2.78 -18.70 4.56
N TYR A 131 -3.92 -18.08 4.22
CA TYR A 131 -4.45 -16.94 4.97
C TYR A 131 -4.68 -17.31 6.43
N LYS A 132 -5.29 -18.48 6.67
CA LYS A 132 -5.57 -18.98 8.01
C LYS A 132 -4.30 -19.34 8.80
N SER A 133 -3.30 -19.94 8.16
CA SER A 133 -2.09 -20.39 8.85
C SER A 133 -1.10 -19.27 9.15
N THR A 134 -0.81 -18.44 8.15
CA THR A 134 0.33 -17.50 8.20
C THR A 134 -0.04 -16.12 7.67
N GLY A 135 -0.79 -16.04 6.57
CA GLY A 135 -1.03 -14.82 5.82
C GLY A 135 -1.67 -13.70 6.64
N ARG A 136 -2.66 -14.03 7.48
CA ARG A 136 -3.33 -13.06 8.36
C ARG A 136 -2.38 -12.39 9.36
N ASP A 137 -1.40 -13.13 9.86
CA ASP A 137 -0.45 -12.65 10.87
C ASP A 137 0.63 -11.73 10.32
N LEU A 138 0.80 -11.70 8.99
CA LEU A 138 1.75 -10.81 8.32
C LEU A 138 1.51 -9.34 8.70
N PHE A 139 0.25 -8.96 8.90
CA PHE A 139 -0.15 -7.59 9.27
C PHE A 139 0.23 -7.21 10.71
N ASN A 140 0.60 -8.17 11.56
CA ASN A 140 1.07 -7.88 12.93
C ASN A 140 2.40 -7.10 12.91
N ASN A 141 3.17 -7.20 11.83
CA ASN A 141 4.46 -6.55 11.63
C ASN A 141 4.30 -5.10 11.09
N THR A 142 3.50 -4.28 11.76
CA THR A 142 3.18 -2.89 11.39
C THR A 142 3.67 -1.89 12.47
N PRO A 143 3.97 -0.62 12.12
CA PRO A 143 4.34 0.41 13.09
C PRO A 143 3.39 0.48 14.28
N LYS A 144 3.87 0.90 15.46
CA LYS A 144 3.05 0.96 16.68
C LYS A 144 1.90 1.95 16.54
N GLU A 145 2.18 3.10 15.94
CA GLU A 145 1.18 4.12 15.65
C GLU A 145 0.25 3.66 14.53
N GLY A 146 -1.06 3.81 14.72
CA GLY A 146 -2.07 3.33 13.78
C GLY A 146 -2.22 1.80 13.69
N ARG A 147 -1.50 1.03 14.52
CA ARG A 147 -1.55 -0.46 14.49
C ARG A 147 -2.97 -0.99 14.63
N LYS A 148 -3.75 -0.46 15.57
CA LYS A 148 -5.11 -0.94 15.85
C LYS A 148 -5.98 -0.79 14.61
N GLU A 149 -6.04 0.41 14.04
CA GLU A 149 -6.81 0.71 12.82
C GLU A 149 -6.34 -0.13 11.62
N HIS A 150 -5.01 -0.28 11.48
CA HIS A 150 -4.41 -1.10 10.43
C HIS A 150 -4.85 -2.56 10.54
N LEU A 151 -4.77 -3.15 11.73
CA LEU A 151 -5.17 -4.54 11.96
C LEU A 151 -6.67 -4.72 11.81
N GLU A 152 -7.48 -3.83 12.40
CA GLU A 152 -8.94 -3.84 12.28
C GLU A 152 -9.37 -3.78 10.80
N PHE A 153 -8.67 -3.01 9.98
CA PHE A 153 -8.95 -2.93 8.56
C PHE A 153 -8.48 -4.18 7.80
N LEU A 154 -7.17 -4.48 7.77
CA LEU A 154 -6.65 -5.55 6.90
C LEU A 154 -7.00 -6.95 7.41
N GLN A 155 -6.91 -7.21 8.72
CA GLN A 155 -7.35 -8.49 9.27
C GLN A 155 -8.88 -8.58 9.22
N GLY A 156 -9.60 -7.52 9.61
CA GLY A 156 -11.07 -7.53 9.57
C GLY A 156 -11.64 -7.76 8.16
N LEU A 157 -11.05 -7.13 7.14
CA LEU A 157 -11.46 -7.35 5.75
C LEU A 157 -11.13 -8.76 5.26
N GLY A 158 -9.92 -9.25 5.55
CA GLY A 158 -9.55 -10.61 5.19
C GLY A 158 -10.39 -11.66 5.92
N ASP A 159 -10.69 -11.47 7.21
CA ASP A 159 -11.55 -12.34 8.01
C ASP A 159 -12.98 -12.33 7.44
N LYS A 160 -13.52 -11.16 7.10
CA LYS A 160 -14.83 -11.02 6.44
C LYS A 160 -14.89 -11.80 5.12
N ILE A 161 -13.87 -11.67 4.27
CA ILE A 161 -13.82 -12.38 2.97
C ILE A 161 -13.66 -13.89 3.19
N TYR A 162 -12.86 -14.30 4.17
CA TYR A 162 -12.74 -15.71 4.57
C TYR A 162 -14.11 -16.28 4.97
N GLU A 163 -14.87 -15.54 5.78
CA GLU A 163 -16.22 -15.93 6.20
C GLU A 163 -17.20 -16.00 5.02
N GLU A 164 -17.17 -15.01 4.12
CA GLU A 164 -17.98 -14.96 2.90
C GLU A 164 -17.73 -16.18 1.99
N ILE A 165 -16.47 -16.58 1.82
CA ILE A 165 -16.07 -17.69 0.92
C ILE A 165 -16.31 -19.06 1.58
N THR A 166 -15.97 -19.21 2.86
CA THR A 166 -15.98 -20.53 3.52
C THR A 166 -17.27 -20.83 4.27
N GLY A 167 -18.08 -19.82 4.58
CA GLY A 167 -19.23 -19.91 5.47
C GLY A 167 -18.87 -20.14 6.95
N ASN A 168 -17.59 -20.15 7.30
CA ASN A 168 -17.11 -20.40 8.65
C ASN A 168 -16.53 -19.13 9.26
N LYS A 169 -16.89 -18.85 10.51
CA LYS A 169 -16.26 -17.77 11.28
C LYS A 169 -14.75 -17.95 11.34
N PHE A 170 -14.02 -16.86 11.15
CA PHE A 170 -12.57 -16.93 11.35
C PHE A 170 -12.29 -17.21 12.83
N THR A 171 -11.64 -18.34 13.08
CA THR A 171 -11.25 -18.79 14.42
C THR A 171 -9.79 -19.20 14.36
N LYS A 172 -9.00 -18.62 15.25
CA LYS A 172 -7.58 -18.89 15.40
C LYS A 172 -7.33 -19.72 16.64
#